data_AF-A0A1F6LNQ1-F1
#
_entry.id   AF-A0A1F6LNQ1-F1
#
_cell.length_a   1.000
_cell.length_b   1.000
_cell.length_c   1.000
_cell.angle_alpha   90.00
_cell.angle_beta   90.00
_cell.angle_gamma   90.00
#
_symmetry.space_group_name_H-M   'P 1'
#
loop_
_entity.id
_entity.type
_entity.pdbx_description
1 polymer ?
#
loop_
_entity_poly.entity_id
_entity_poly.type
_entity_poly.pdbx_seq_one_letter_code
_entity_poly.pdbx_strand_id
1 'polypeptide(L)'
;MPQSQKVKSGTGPRHRAAHADEEAREDGLTREEVYDSVIRGEIIEDYADDEPHPSCLIYGTIKGKPVHSVWSYNAKNKSTVLVTVYRPDPKQWINWKERRKAK
;
A
#
# COMPACT_ATOMS: atom_id res chain seq x y z
N MET A 1 -42.56 -12.50 7.93
CA MET A 1 -41.48 -13.33 8.52
C MET A 1 -40.55 -13.74 7.40
N PRO A 2 -39.30 -13.29 7.42
CA PRO A 2 -38.21 -14.25 7.42
C PRO A 2 -37.32 -14.06 8.65
N GLN A 3 -36.86 -15.19 9.18
CA GLN A 3 -36.18 -15.32 10.45
C GLN A 3 -34.75 -14.78 10.40
N SER A 4 -34.37 -14.13 11.50
CA SER A 4 -33.01 -13.78 11.88
C SER A 4 -32.11 -15.01 11.96
N GLN A 5 -30.88 -14.89 11.46
CA GLN A 5 -29.76 -15.59 12.07
C GLN A 5 -28.50 -14.70 12.05
N LYS A 6 -28.06 -14.36 13.27
CA LYS A 6 -26.81 -13.64 13.57
C LYS A 6 -25.60 -14.53 13.25
N VAL A 7 -24.52 -13.97 12.71
CA VAL A 7 -23.16 -14.50 12.94
C VAL A 7 -22.15 -13.37 13.20
N LYS A 8 -21.93 -13.15 14.49
CA LYS A 8 -20.66 -12.87 15.20
C LYS A 8 -19.61 -11.97 14.53
N SER A 9 -19.43 -10.82 15.17
CA SER A 9 -18.17 -10.12 15.38
C SER A 9 -16.96 -11.08 15.43
N GLY A 10 -16.07 -10.93 14.45
CA GLY A 10 -14.75 -11.56 14.43
C GLY A 10 -13.67 -10.50 14.32
N THR A 11 -13.23 -9.98 15.45
CA THR A 11 -12.01 -9.15 15.56
C THR A 11 -10.81 -10.10 15.47
N GLY A 12 -10.52 -10.57 14.26
CA GLY A 12 -9.27 -11.25 13.93
C GLY A 12 -8.25 -10.26 13.38
N PRO A 13 -6.93 -10.52 13.47
CA PRO A 13 -5.93 -9.64 12.88
C PRO A 13 -6.16 -9.58 11.37
N ARG A 14 -6.71 -8.48 10.86
CA ARG A 14 -6.83 -8.24 9.41
C ARG A 14 -5.41 -8.22 8.85
N HIS A 15 -5.07 -9.26 8.09
CA HIS A 15 -3.73 -9.40 7.51
C HIS A 15 -3.53 -8.27 6.49
N ARG A 16 -2.46 -7.48 6.63
CA ARG A 16 -2.17 -6.32 5.75
C ARG A 16 -2.21 -6.67 4.25
N ALA A 17 -1.80 -7.89 3.90
CA ALA A 17 -1.85 -8.40 2.53
C ALA A 17 -3.28 -8.48 1.94
N ALA A 18 -4.30 -8.79 2.75
CA ALA A 18 -5.68 -8.87 2.27
C ALA A 18 -6.26 -7.49 1.94
N HIS A 19 -5.82 -6.45 2.66
CA HIS A 19 -6.21 -5.07 2.38
C HIS A 19 -5.55 -4.54 1.10
N ALA A 20 -4.24 -4.81 0.93
CA ALA A 20 -3.51 -4.43 -0.27
C ALA A 20 -4.06 -5.10 -1.55
N ASP A 21 -4.47 -6.38 -1.46
CA ASP A 21 -5.08 -7.09 -2.59
C ASP A 21 -6.45 -6.49 -2.98
N GLU A 22 -7.25 -6.03 -2.01
CA GLU A 22 -8.55 -5.41 -2.25
C GLU A 22 -8.38 -4.04 -2.94
N GLU A 23 -7.50 -3.17 -2.43
CA GLU A 23 -7.18 -1.86 -3.02
C GLU A 23 -6.57 -2.00 -4.43
N ALA A 24 -5.63 -2.91 -4.63
CA ALA A 24 -5.05 -3.17 -5.94
C ALA A 24 -6.13 -3.60 -6.95
N ARG A 25 -7.09 -4.41 -6.53
CA ARG A 25 -8.20 -4.86 -7.39
C ARG A 25 -9.17 -3.71 -7.71
N GLU A 26 -9.45 -2.83 -6.76
CA GLU A 26 -10.27 -1.64 -6.96
C GLU A 26 -9.63 -0.67 -7.97
N ASP A 27 -8.30 -0.55 -7.96
CA ASP A 27 -7.53 0.30 -8.89
C ASP A 27 -7.11 -0.42 -10.19
N GLY A 28 -7.51 -1.68 -10.37
CA GLY A 28 -7.20 -2.49 -11.57
C GLY A 28 -5.71 -2.78 -11.76
N LEU A 29 -4.96 -2.87 -10.65
CA LEU A 29 -3.52 -3.15 -10.61
C LEU A 29 -3.28 -4.64 -10.34
N THR A 30 -2.41 -5.28 -11.12
CA THR A 30 -1.93 -6.63 -10.80
C THR A 30 -0.76 -6.57 -9.83
N ARG A 31 -0.56 -7.62 -9.01
CA ARG A 31 0.62 -7.70 -8.14
C ARG A 31 1.92 -7.56 -8.93
N GLU A 32 2.01 -8.19 -10.10
CA GLU A 32 3.19 -8.12 -10.99
C GLU A 32 3.49 -6.68 -11.42
N GLU A 33 2.47 -5.92 -11.83
CA GLU A 33 2.65 -4.52 -12.19
C GLU A 33 3.14 -3.68 -11.01
N VAL A 34 2.65 -3.96 -9.80
CA VAL A 34 3.10 -3.27 -8.59
C VAL A 34 4.55 -3.63 -8.26
N TYR A 35 4.94 -4.90 -8.33
CA TYR A 35 6.32 -5.33 -8.15
C TYR A 35 7.27 -4.70 -9.17
N ASP A 36 6.91 -4.70 -10.46
CA ASP A 36 7.71 -4.08 -11.52
C ASP A 36 7.87 -2.57 -11.31
N SER A 37 6.80 -1.91 -10.83
CA SER A 37 6.84 -0.47 -10.54
C SER A 37 7.84 -0.12 -9.43
N VAL A 38 8.05 -1.04 -8.49
CA VAL A 38 8.98 -0.86 -7.36
C VAL A 38 10.42 -1.08 -7.78
N ILE A 39 10.69 -2.07 -8.63
CA ILE A 39 12.05 -2.34 -9.15
C ILE A 39 12.63 -1.12 -9.87
N ARG A 40 11.76 -0.34 -10.53
CA ARG A 40 12.13 0.89 -11.25
C ARG A 40 11.73 2.17 -10.50
N GLY A 41 11.21 2.01 -9.29
CA GLY A 41 10.66 3.08 -8.49
C GLY A 41 11.72 3.80 -7.66
N GLU A 42 11.27 4.82 -6.96
CA GLU A 42 12.08 5.67 -6.08
C GLU A 42 11.44 5.70 -4.69
N ILE A 43 12.24 5.45 -3.65
CA ILE A 43 11.78 5.65 -2.27
C ILE A 43 11.68 7.15 -2.04
N ILE A 44 10.47 7.62 -1.71
CA ILE A 44 10.17 9.06 -1.52
C ILE A 44 9.91 9.43 -0.06
N GLU A 45 9.48 8.48 0.77
CA GLU A 45 9.43 8.63 2.23
C GLU A 45 9.96 7.33 2.87
N ASP A 46 10.81 7.45 3.88
CA ASP A 46 11.36 6.34 4.68
C ASP A 46 10.80 6.43 6.09
N TYR A 47 10.13 5.38 6.54
CA TYR A 47 9.53 5.25 7.86
C TYR A 47 10.25 4.15 8.64
N ALA A 48 11.53 4.40 8.92
CA ALA A 48 12.39 3.46 9.64
C ALA A 48 11.87 3.12 11.05
N ASP A 49 11.12 4.05 11.66
CA ASP A 49 10.59 3.95 13.01
C ASP A 49 9.18 3.31 13.08
N ASP A 50 8.62 2.87 11.95
CA ASP A 50 7.30 2.24 11.92
C ASP A 50 7.27 0.89 12.66
N GLU A 51 6.20 0.68 13.43
CA GLU A 51 5.92 -0.59 14.11
C GLU A 51 4.87 -1.42 13.34
N PRO A 52 4.99 -2.76 13.29
CA PRO A 52 6.00 -3.61 13.94
C PRO A 52 7.33 -3.73 13.18
N HIS A 53 7.40 -3.19 11.96
CA HIS A 53 8.57 -3.29 11.09
C HIS A 53 8.71 -2.01 10.27
N PRO A 54 9.95 -1.55 10.00
CA PRO A 54 10.23 -0.42 9.12
C PRO A 54 9.44 -0.51 7.82
N SER A 55 8.99 0.64 7.34
CA SER A 55 8.27 0.74 6.09
C SER A 55 8.78 1.89 5.23
N CYS A 56 8.50 1.85 3.93
CA CYS A 56 8.84 2.94 3.03
C CYS A 56 7.75 3.16 1.99
N LEU A 57 7.60 4.40 1.55
CA LEU A 57 6.75 4.80 0.44
C LEU A 57 7.58 4.90 -0.83
N ILE A 58 7.14 4.17 -1.85
CA ILE A 58 7.81 4.11 -3.15
C ILE A 58 6.91 4.75 -4.21
N TYR A 59 7.49 5.70 -4.94
CA TYR A 59 6.94 6.24 -6.18
C TYR A 59 7.38 5.38 -7.36
N GLY A 60 6.42 4.84 -8.09
CA GLY A 60 6.65 4.10 -9.32
C GLY A 60 5.71 4.53 -10.43
N THR A 61 5.84 3.90 -11.59
CA THR A 61 4.94 4.10 -12.72
C THR A 61 4.47 2.78 -13.30
N ILE A 62 3.16 2.65 -13.51
CA ILE A 62 2.54 1.50 -14.17
C ILE A 62 1.83 2.02 -15.42
N LYS A 63 2.22 1.52 -16.60
CA LYS A 63 1.68 1.94 -17.90
C LYS A 63 1.71 3.46 -18.09
N GLY A 64 2.79 4.11 -17.66
CA GLY A 64 2.98 5.56 -17.75
C GLY A 64 2.19 6.40 -16.73
N LYS A 65 1.45 5.76 -15.81
CA LYS A 65 0.68 6.45 -14.77
C LYS A 65 1.36 6.30 -13.40
N PRO A 66 1.40 7.35 -12.56
CA PRO A 66 2.06 7.31 -11.25
C PRO A 66 1.34 6.34 -10.30
N VAL A 67 2.10 5.60 -9.51
CA VAL A 67 1.62 4.72 -8.43
C VAL A 67 2.46 4.98 -7.19
N HIS A 68 1.80 5.02 -6.04
CA HIS A 68 2.41 5.00 -4.73
C HIS A 68 2.18 3.63 -4.11
N SER A 69 3.22 3.02 -3.56
CA SER A 69 3.13 1.75 -2.84
C SER A 69 3.91 1.81 -1.54
N VAL A 70 3.30 1.34 -0.45
CA VAL A 70 3.94 1.27 0.86
C VAL A 70 4.36 -0.17 1.11
N TRP A 71 5.61 -0.36 1.45
CA TRP A 71 6.20 -1.67 1.72
C TRP A 71 6.77 -1.72 3.11
N SER A 72 6.46 -2.79 3.84
CA SER A 72 7.04 -3.06 5.16
C SER A 72 8.03 -4.22 5.05
N TYR A 73 9.22 -4.05 5.59
CA TYR A 73 10.28 -5.06 5.54
C TYR A 73 10.57 -5.65 6.91
N ASN A 74 10.38 -6.96 7.04
CA ASN A 74 10.75 -7.71 8.23
C ASN A 74 12.14 -8.33 8.05
N ALA A 75 13.14 -7.76 8.72
CA ALA A 75 14.52 -8.24 8.66
C ALA A 75 14.72 -9.64 9.27
N LYS A 76 13.87 -10.06 10.23
CA LYS A 76 14.04 -11.34 10.95
C LYS A 76 13.80 -12.54 10.03
N ASN A 77 12.81 -12.46 9.16
CA ASN A 77 12.44 -13.53 8.22
C ASN A 77 12.74 -13.15 6.75
N LYS A 78 13.36 -11.98 6.51
CA LYS A 78 13.68 -11.44 5.18
C LYS A 78 12.45 -11.35 4.27
N SER A 79 11.29 -11.01 4.83
CA SER A 79 10.05 -10.88 4.06
C SER A 79 9.66 -9.42 3.89
N THR A 80 9.26 -9.05 2.67
CA THR A 80 8.64 -7.75 2.39
C THR A 80 7.15 -7.95 2.17
N VAL A 81 6.34 -7.05 2.74
CA VAL A 81 4.88 -7.07 2.62
C VAL A 81 4.42 -5.76 2.00
N LEU A 82 3.65 -5.84 0.90
CA LEU A 82 2.91 -4.69 0.38
C LEU A 82 1.80 -4.34 1.38
N VAL A 83 1.88 -3.14 1.95
CA VAL A 83 0.92 -2.64 2.94
C VAL A 83 -0.29 -2.01 2.24
N THR A 84 -0.05 -1.16 1.24
CA THR A 84 -1.07 -0.48 0.44
C THR A 84 -0.48 -0.05 -0.90
N VAL A 85 -1.33 0.12 -1.91
CA VAL A 85 -1.00 0.70 -3.21
C VAL A 85 -2.13 1.63 -3.65
N TYR A 86 -1.79 2.82 -4.15
CA TYR A 86 -2.78 3.81 -4.56
C TYR A 86 -2.25 4.74 -5.66
N ARG A 87 -3.16 5.44 -6.33
CA ARG A 87 -2.82 6.54 -7.25
C ARG A 87 -2.63 7.85 -6.48
N PRO A 88 -1.48 8.54 -6.58
CA PRO A 88 -1.26 9.77 -5.84
C PRO A 88 -2.15 10.91 -6.33
N ASP A 89 -2.72 11.67 -5.38
CA ASP A 89 -3.52 12.86 -5.67
C ASP A 89 -2.62 14.08 -5.93
N PRO A 90 -2.74 14.77 -7.09
CA PRO A 90 -1.95 15.97 -7.38
C PRO A 90 -2.20 17.14 -6.41
N LYS A 91 -3.31 17.13 -5.68
CA LYS A 91 -3.60 18.11 -4.62
C LYS A 91 -2.80 17.85 -3.34
N GLN A 92 -2.29 16.64 -3.17
CA GLN A 92 -1.50 16.23 -2.01
C GLN A 92 -0.01 16.10 -2.35
N TRP A 93 0.33 15.88 -3.61
CA TRP A 93 1.70 15.61 -4.05
C TRP A 93 2.19 16.63 -5.09
N ILE A 94 3.47 17.02 -4.97
CA ILE A 94 4.22 17.78 -5.97
C ILE A 94 5.08 16.78 -6.74
N ASN A 95 4.94 16.75 -8.06
CA ASN A 95 5.65 15.83 -8.95
C ASN A 95 5.53 14.34 -8.56
N TRP A 96 4.48 13.97 -7.82
CA TRP A 96 4.28 12.61 -7.26
C TRP A 96 5.35 12.15 -6.28
N LYS A 97 6.19 13.05 -5.75
CA LYS A 97 7.30 12.67 -4.87
C LYS A 97 7.29 13.42 -3.54
N GLU A 98 6.90 14.69 -3.57
CA GLU A 98 6.95 15.53 -2.38
C GLU A 98 5.54 15.80 -1.86
N ARG A 99 5.30 15.49 -0.58
CA ARG A 99 4.01 15.76 0.05
C ARG A 99 3.85 17.25 0.30
N ARG A 100 2.71 17.80 -0.12
CA ARG A 100 2.32 19.18 0.21
C ARG A 100 2.05 19.25 1.70
N LYS A 101 2.72 20.19 2.39
CA LYS A 101 2.42 20.46 3.80
C LYS A 101 1.00 21.01 3.90
N ALA A 102 0.18 20.40 4.75
CA ALA A 102 -1.10 21.01 5.14
C ALA A 102 -0.79 22.38 5.77
N LYS A 103 -1.56 23.41 5.38
CA LYS A 103 -1.52 24.73 6.00
C LYS A 103 -2.28 24.73 7.31
#